data_AF-A0A7Y2ZV29-F1
#
_entry.id   AF-A0A7Y2ZV29-F1
#
_cell.length_a   1.000
_cell.length_b   1.000
_cell.length_c   1.000
_cell.angle_alpha   90.00
_cell.angle_beta   90.00
_cell.angle_gamma   90.00
#
_symmetry.space_group_name_H-M   'P 1'
#
loop_
_entity.id
_entity.type
_entity.pdbx_description
1 polymer ?
#
loop_
_entity_poly.entity_id
_entity_poly.type
_entity_poly.pdbx_seq_one_letter_code
_entity_poly.pdbx_strand_id
1 'polypeptide(L)'
;MTLESGLGLLKKCLQALNIQSSNVNRELKKKSAYQLTWITDYLAVGYAPMSYVELESIKEQGINAIVNLCAEFCDLHEIEKKTGFEVYYLPIIDEHAPDMEEMEKALAWLDEAIYLGKKILVHCRHGIGRTGTFVTSYLLRRGLGLKVASKKMRNTRATPTNYLQWKLLKKYGKKSGVLKVRQPSLEARNVVDLSVYFSDYESLIQKIDEDMKNTSKTNTSIKKCGLESSECCFQYFDLHLIEIIYLSNMINRILPIDLRTEVIHKALEADKKTRDLKARLFEKGYDPDRDKKALIENYIGEKILCPLSKKYRCCLFEYRPIRCRLYGVSENTVDLINNTIFDISRNVFFALSGSFLEEKTMSFSLLDAVSGKFVQKYFYYLASLETE
;
A
#
# COMPACT_ATOMS: atom_id res chain seq x y z
N MET A 1 28.16 -47.50 -41.38
CA MET A 1 26.78 -46.98 -41.29
C MET A 1 26.54 -46.59 -39.85
N THR A 2 26.39 -45.29 -39.64
CA THR A 2 26.85 -44.52 -38.49
C THR A 2 25.84 -44.49 -37.34
N LEU A 3 26.37 -44.36 -36.12
CA LEU A 3 25.72 -44.11 -34.82
C LEU A 3 24.79 -42.86 -34.77
N GLU A 4 24.52 -42.21 -35.90
CA GLU A 4 23.73 -40.98 -35.98
C GLU A 4 22.22 -41.22 -36.08
N SER A 5 21.77 -42.43 -36.45
CA SER A 5 20.33 -42.74 -36.56
C SER A 5 19.65 -42.99 -35.21
N GLY A 6 20.40 -43.37 -34.16
CA GLY A 6 19.88 -43.64 -32.82
C GLY A 6 19.62 -42.37 -31.99
N LEU A 7 20.47 -41.33 -32.13
CA LEU A 7 20.30 -40.07 -31.41
C LEU A 7 19.09 -39.26 -31.88
N GLY A 8 18.67 -39.44 -33.13
CA GLY A 8 17.50 -38.77 -33.71
C GLY A 8 16.18 -39.24 -33.09
N LEU A 9 16.05 -40.54 -32.76
CA LEU A 9 14.86 -41.09 -32.11
C LEU A 9 14.79 -40.72 -30.61
N LEU A 10 15.93 -40.73 -29.91
CA LEU A 10 15.99 -40.30 -28.51
C LEU A 10 15.68 -38.80 -28.34
N LYS A 11 16.16 -37.93 -29.25
CA LYS A 11 15.79 -36.50 -29.27
C LYS A 11 14.29 -36.29 -29.55
N LYS A 12 13.69 -37.08 -30.43
CA LYS A 12 12.24 -37.00 -30.71
C LYS A 12 11.39 -37.50 -29.53
N CYS A 13 11.81 -38.54 -28.81
CA CYS A 13 11.17 -38.96 -27.56
C CYS A 13 11.34 -37.95 -26.42
N LEU A 14 12.52 -37.35 -26.26
CA LEU A 14 12.76 -36.27 -25.29
C LEU A 14 11.96 -35.00 -25.62
N GLN A 15 11.80 -34.65 -26.91
CA GLN A 15 10.91 -33.56 -27.32
C GLN A 15 9.42 -33.88 -27.09
N ALA A 16 8.97 -35.11 -27.34
CA ALA A 16 7.59 -35.50 -27.05
C ALA A 16 7.27 -35.47 -25.54
N LEU A 17 8.22 -35.86 -24.69
CA LEU A 17 8.12 -35.76 -23.22
C LEU A 17 8.17 -34.29 -22.73
N ASN A 18 8.97 -33.42 -23.36
CA ASN A 18 9.01 -31.99 -23.04
C ASN A 18 7.77 -31.22 -23.54
N ILE A 19 7.16 -31.64 -24.64
CA ILE A 19 5.93 -31.04 -25.17
C ILE A 19 4.73 -31.45 -24.30
N GLN A 20 4.68 -32.69 -23.80
CA GLN A 20 3.67 -33.10 -22.82
C GLN A 20 3.82 -32.39 -21.46
N SER A 21 5.03 -32.15 -20.96
CA SER A 21 5.24 -31.40 -19.71
C SER A 21 5.00 -29.89 -19.83
N SER A 22 5.14 -29.31 -21.02
CA SER A 22 4.76 -27.91 -21.27
C SER A 22 3.24 -27.66 -21.33
N ASN A 23 2.46 -28.65 -21.79
CA ASN A 23 1.00 -28.58 -21.80
C ASN A 23 0.37 -28.96 -20.46
N VAL A 24 1.00 -29.86 -19.67
CA VAL A 24 0.56 -30.17 -18.30
C VAL A 24 0.83 -29.02 -17.33
N ASN A 25 1.89 -28.23 -17.53
CA ASN A 25 2.17 -27.03 -16.72
C ASN A 25 1.27 -25.83 -17.04
N ARG A 26 0.53 -25.84 -18.16
CA ARG A 26 -0.41 -24.76 -18.53
C ARG A 26 -1.84 -25.02 -18.05
N GLU A 27 -2.18 -26.28 -17.74
CA GLU A 27 -3.49 -26.70 -17.25
C GLU A 27 -3.59 -26.87 -15.73
N LEU A 28 -2.48 -26.74 -14.99
CA LEU A 28 -2.47 -26.63 -13.52
C LEU A 28 -2.23 -25.18 -13.07
N LYS A 29 -2.93 -24.21 -13.68
CA LYS A 29 -3.25 -22.98 -12.94
C LYS A 29 -4.12 -23.42 -11.76
N LYS A 30 -3.49 -23.58 -10.59
CA LYS A 30 -4.14 -23.80 -9.29
C LYS A 30 -5.39 -22.92 -9.26
N LYS A 31 -6.58 -23.51 -9.48
CA LYS A 31 -7.83 -22.76 -9.55
C LYS A 31 -7.96 -22.11 -8.18
N SER A 32 -7.83 -20.78 -8.11
CA SER A 32 -7.91 -20.07 -6.85
C SER A 32 -9.22 -20.47 -6.16
N ALA A 33 -9.16 -20.69 -4.84
CA ALA A 33 -10.34 -21.14 -4.11
C ALA A 33 -11.50 -20.14 -4.25
N TYR A 34 -11.16 -18.86 -4.48
CA TYR A 34 -12.11 -17.81 -4.77
C TYR A 34 -11.87 -17.19 -6.16
N GLN A 35 -12.95 -16.95 -6.92
CA GLN A 35 -12.91 -16.37 -8.26
C GLN A 35 -13.25 -14.86 -8.24
N LEU A 36 -12.23 -14.01 -8.39
CA LEU A 36 -12.42 -12.55 -8.55
C LEU A 36 -12.80 -12.20 -10.00
N THR A 37 -13.70 -11.23 -10.16
CA THR A 37 -13.98 -10.59 -11.45
C THR A 37 -13.51 -9.14 -11.42
N TRP A 38 -12.39 -8.84 -12.06
CA TRP A 38 -11.80 -7.49 -12.09
C TRP A 38 -12.55 -6.54 -13.03
N ILE A 39 -12.88 -5.35 -12.54
CA ILE A 39 -13.45 -4.22 -13.31
C ILE A 39 -12.34 -3.27 -13.76
N THR A 40 -11.40 -3.04 -12.87
CA THR A 40 -10.17 -2.24 -13.03
C THR A 40 -9.02 -2.97 -12.34
N ASP A 41 -7.81 -2.45 -12.39
CA ASP A 41 -6.65 -3.06 -11.72
C ASP A 41 -6.75 -3.05 -10.18
N TYR A 42 -7.65 -2.22 -9.63
CA TYR A 42 -7.84 -1.99 -8.20
C TYR A 42 -9.25 -2.33 -7.69
N LEU A 43 -10.21 -2.62 -8.57
CA LEU A 43 -11.60 -2.90 -8.20
C LEU A 43 -12.06 -4.24 -8.77
N ALA A 44 -12.41 -5.17 -7.89
CA ALA A 44 -12.98 -6.47 -8.20
C ALA A 44 -14.38 -6.62 -7.62
N VAL A 45 -15.18 -7.50 -8.25
CA VAL A 45 -16.50 -7.93 -7.75
C VAL A 45 -16.53 -9.43 -7.55
N GLY A 46 -17.36 -9.88 -6.60
CA GLY A 46 -17.52 -11.30 -6.29
C GLY A 46 -18.69 -11.60 -5.34
N TYR A 47 -18.79 -12.86 -4.95
CA TYR A 47 -19.79 -13.37 -3.99
C TYR A 47 -19.26 -13.28 -2.53
N ALA A 48 -20.12 -13.47 -1.54
CA ALA A 48 -19.68 -13.42 -0.14
C ALA A 48 -18.73 -14.60 0.14
N PRO A 49 -17.51 -14.37 0.67
CA PRO A 49 -16.64 -15.47 1.06
C PRO A 49 -17.30 -16.29 2.17
N MET A 50 -17.39 -17.60 1.96
CA MET A 50 -18.08 -18.55 2.84
C MET A 50 -17.11 -19.42 3.66
N SER A 51 -15.80 -19.26 3.48
CA SER A 51 -14.78 -20.01 4.22
C SER A 51 -13.47 -19.22 4.42
N TYR A 52 -12.68 -19.61 5.43
CA TYR A 52 -11.35 -19.05 5.66
C TYR A 52 -10.39 -19.30 4.48
N VAL A 53 -10.53 -20.41 3.77
CA VAL A 53 -9.72 -20.74 2.58
C VAL A 53 -9.99 -19.75 1.45
N GLU A 54 -11.25 -19.33 1.28
CA GLU A 54 -11.60 -18.29 0.32
C GLU A 54 -11.05 -16.92 0.74
N LEU A 55 -11.12 -16.56 2.02
CA LEU A 55 -10.53 -15.32 2.55
C LEU A 55 -9.01 -15.29 2.33
N GLU A 56 -8.32 -16.40 2.57
CA GLU A 56 -6.89 -16.52 2.29
C GLU A 56 -6.60 -16.40 0.79
N SER A 57 -7.39 -17.07 -0.06
CA SER A 57 -7.26 -16.95 -1.50
C SER A 57 -7.50 -15.53 -2.03
N ILE A 58 -8.42 -14.77 -1.42
CA ILE A 58 -8.65 -13.35 -1.72
C ILE A 58 -7.42 -12.51 -1.36
N LYS A 59 -6.80 -12.79 -0.21
CA LYS A 59 -5.59 -12.11 0.26
C LYS A 59 -4.37 -12.42 -0.60
N GLU A 60 -4.19 -13.68 -1.00
CA GLU A 60 -3.14 -14.12 -1.94
C GLU A 60 -3.27 -13.44 -3.31
N GLN A 61 -4.50 -13.14 -3.74
CA GLN A 61 -4.77 -12.39 -4.97
C GLN A 61 -4.50 -10.87 -4.82
N GLY A 62 -4.08 -10.43 -3.64
CA GLY A 62 -3.63 -9.06 -3.35
C GLY A 62 -4.73 -8.08 -2.97
N ILE A 63 -5.95 -8.55 -2.65
CA ILE A 63 -7.02 -7.70 -2.11
C ILE A 63 -6.62 -7.22 -0.71
N ASN A 64 -6.72 -5.91 -0.48
CA ASN A 64 -6.42 -5.27 0.80
C ASN A 64 -7.69 -4.91 1.56
N ALA A 65 -8.77 -4.59 0.84
CA ALA A 65 -9.98 -4.06 1.43
C ALA A 65 -11.25 -4.67 0.83
N ILE A 66 -12.33 -4.70 1.61
CA ILE A 66 -13.60 -5.31 1.24
C ILE A 66 -14.74 -4.32 1.48
N VAL A 67 -15.62 -4.17 0.50
CA VAL A 67 -16.94 -3.56 0.68
C VAL A 67 -17.97 -4.68 0.80
N ASN A 68 -18.50 -4.85 2.01
CA ASN A 68 -19.48 -5.86 2.33
C ASN A 68 -20.89 -5.25 2.30
N LEU A 69 -21.71 -5.73 1.36
CA LEU A 69 -23.08 -5.23 1.13
C LEU A 69 -24.18 -6.10 1.76
N CYS A 70 -23.81 -7.13 2.53
CA CYS A 70 -24.74 -8.16 3.03
C CYS A 70 -25.32 -7.81 4.40
N ALA A 71 -26.59 -7.38 4.47
CA ALA A 71 -27.27 -7.24 5.75
C ALA A 71 -27.60 -8.60 6.42
N GLU A 72 -27.72 -9.67 5.63
CA GLU A 72 -28.10 -11.00 6.09
C GLU A 72 -26.99 -11.79 6.80
N PHE A 73 -25.73 -11.38 6.62
CA PHE A 73 -24.57 -12.03 7.23
C PHE A 73 -23.94 -11.10 8.27
N CYS A 74 -24.60 -10.99 9.42
CA CYS A 74 -24.24 -10.02 10.45
C CYS A 74 -22.81 -10.16 10.95
N ASP A 75 -22.22 -11.37 10.97
CA ASP A 75 -20.87 -11.57 11.54
C ASP A 75 -19.76 -11.57 10.48
N LEU A 76 -20.11 -11.59 9.18
CA LEU A 76 -19.12 -11.77 8.11
C LEU A 76 -18.12 -10.62 8.05
N HIS A 77 -18.60 -9.37 8.19
CA HIS A 77 -17.74 -8.19 8.19
C HIS A 77 -16.71 -8.20 9.33
N GLU A 78 -17.05 -8.77 10.49
CA GLU A 78 -16.12 -8.91 11.61
C GLU A 78 -15.09 -10.04 11.38
N ILE A 79 -15.49 -11.13 10.72
CA ILE A 79 -14.58 -12.20 10.31
C ILE A 79 -13.58 -11.68 9.26
N GLU A 80 -14.05 -10.91 8.29
CA GLU A 80 -13.23 -10.25 7.27
C GLU A 80 -12.22 -9.28 7.91
N LYS A 81 -12.64 -8.47 8.90
CA LYS A 81 -11.70 -7.62 9.67
C LYS A 81 -10.66 -8.43 10.42
N LYS A 82 -11.07 -9.51 11.11
CA LYS A 82 -10.17 -10.37 11.90
C LYS A 82 -9.13 -11.10 11.04
N THR A 83 -9.45 -11.39 9.78
CA THR A 83 -8.50 -12.00 8.82
C THR A 83 -7.51 -10.98 8.22
N GLY A 84 -7.71 -9.69 8.53
CA GLY A 84 -6.79 -8.60 8.22
C GLY A 84 -7.19 -7.75 7.02
N PHE A 85 -8.44 -7.83 6.57
CA PHE A 85 -8.97 -6.90 5.57
C PHE A 85 -9.42 -5.60 6.22
N GLU A 86 -9.28 -4.50 5.51
CA GLU A 86 -10.02 -3.29 5.84
C GLU A 86 -11.44 -3.40 5.26
N VAL A 87 -12.46 -3.36 6.13
CA VAL A 87 -13.83 -3.65 5.71
C VAL A 87 -14.71 -2.42 5.89
N TYR A 88 -15.33 -2.00 4.79
CA TYR A 88 -16.45 -1.08 4.83
C TYR A 88 -17.76 -1.86 4.78
N TYR A 89 -18.52 -1.84 5.87
CA TYR A 89 -19.79 -2.54 5.98
C TYR A 89 -20.94 -1.58 5.65
N LEU A 90 -21.61 -1.82 4.52
CA LEU A 90 -22.81 -1.12 4.10
C LEU A 90 -23.96 -2.12 4.03
N PRO A 91 -24.71 -2.36 5.11
CA PRO A 91 -25.78 -3.35 5.12
C PRO A 91 -26.90 -2.97 4.16
N ILE A 92 -27.09 -3.76 3.10
CA ILE A 92 -28.22 -3.62 2.18
C ILE A 92 -29.06 -4.89 2.28
N ILE A 93 -30.33 -4.73 2.64
CA ILE A 93 -31.32 -5.81 2.64
C ILE A 93 -31.36 -6.44 1.25
N ASP A 94 -31.53 -7.76 1.18
CA ASP A 94 -31.56 -8.44 -0.11
C ASP A 94 -32.65 -7.86 -1.02
N GLU A 95 -32.33 -7.80 -2.32
CA GLU A 95 -33.18 -7.16 -3.33
C GLU A 95 -33.58 -5.69 -3.07
N HIS A 96 -32.89 -4.98 -2.17
CA HIS A 96 -33.07 -3.54 -1.99
C HIS A 96 -31.96 -2.75 -2.66
N ALA A 97 -32.15 -1.43 -2.71
CA ALA A 97 -31.14 -0.47 -3.11
C ALA A 97 -30.58 0.21 -1.84
N PRO A 98 -29.29 0.61 -1.83
CA PRO A 98 -28.73 1.30 -0.68
C PRO A 98 -29.39 2.66 -0.46
N ASP A 99 -29.35 3.16 0.77
CA ASP A 99 -29.62 4.58 1.01
C ASP A 99 -28.57 5.45 0.28
N MET A 100 -28.99 6.60 -0.24
CA MET A 100 -28.14 7.44 -1.07
C MET A 100 -27.03 8.14 -0.29
N GLU A 101 -27.28 8.54 0.96
CA GLU A 101 -26.29 9.21 1.81
C GLU A 101 -25.25 8.20 2.31
N GLU A 102 -25.71 7.04 2.78
CA GLU A 102 -24.81 5.97 3.21
C GLU A 102 -23.98 5.40 2.05
N MET A 103 -24.57 5.27 0.85
CA MET A 103 -23.83 4.90 -0.34
C MET A 103 -22.75 5.94 -0.68
N GLU A 104 -23.02 7.23 -0.54
CA GLU A 104 -22.04 8.29 -0.79
C GLU A 104 -20.83 8.18 0.15
N LYS A 105 -21.06 7.91 1.44
CA LYS A 105 -19.98 7.68 2.42
C LYS A 105 -19.13 6.47 2.03
N ALA A 106 -19.77 5.37 1.63
CA ALA A 106 -19.09 4.17 1.16
C ALA A 106 -18.29 4.39 -0.13
N LEU A 107 -18.83 5.17 -1.08
CA LEU A 107 -18.16 5.53 -2.33
C LEU A 107 -16.96 6.46 -2.09
N ALA A 108 -17.06 7.39 -1.13
CA ALA A 108 -15.95 8.25 -0.73
C ALA A 108 -14.79 7.43 -0.12
N TRP A 109 -15.11 6.48 0.76
CA TRP A 109 -14.12 5.55 1.30
C TRP A 109 -13.49 4.68 0.20
N LEU A 110 -14.30 4.21 -0.76
CA LEU A 110 -13.81 3.44 -1.91
C LEU A 110 -12.83 4.25 -2.77
N ASP A 111 -13.16 5.52 -3.05
CA ASP A 111 -12.27 6.43 -3.78
C ASP A 111 -10.93 6.63 -3.05
N GLU A 112 -10.96 6.86 -1.73
CA GLU A 112 -9.75 7.00 -0.93
C GLU A 112 -8.91 5.71 -0.98
N ALA A 113 -9.52 4.55 -0.75
CA ALA A 113 -8.80 3.29 -0.74
C ALA A 113 -8.14 2.98 -2.10
N ILE A 114 -8.83 3.23 -3.22
CA ILE A 114 -8.26 3.08 -4.57
C ILE A 114 -7.11 4.09 -4.78
N TYR A 115 -7.29 5.35 -4.35
CA TYR A 115 -6.26 6.38 -4.45
C TYR A 115 -4.99 6.01 -3.68
N LEU A 116 -5.12 5.38 -2.52
CA LEU A 116 -4.00 4.85 -1.74
C LEU A 116 -3.38 3.56 -2.32
N GLY A 117 -3.87 3.08 -3.47
CA GLY A 117 -3.35 1.90 -4.16
C GLY A 117 -3.79 0.57 -3.53
N LYS A 118 -4.89 0.56 -2.77
CA LYS A 118 -5.50 -0.67 -2.25
C LYS A 118 -6.30 -1.35 -3.34
N LYS A 119 -6.19 -2.67 -3.44
CA LYS A 119 -7.09 -3.48 -4.27
C LYS A 119 -8.31 -3.88 -3.45
N ILE A 120 -9.49 -3.73 -4.03
CA ILE A 120 -10.75 -3.77 -3.30
C ILE A 120 -11.69 -4.80 -3.92
N LEU A 121 -12.29 -5.61 -3.07
CA LEU A 121 -13.38 -6.52 -3.43
C LEU A 121 -14.70 -5.94 -2.97
N VAL A 122 -15.64 -5.76 -3.89
CA VAL A 122 -17.05 -5.47 -3.55
C VAL A 122 -17.86 -6.75 -3.69
N HIS A 123 -18.56 -7.15 -2.64
CA HIS A 123 -19.45 -8.31 -2.72
C HIS A 123 -20.81 -8.07 -2.06
N CYS A 124 -21.78 -8.87 -2.47
CA CYS A 124 -23.00 -9.14 -1.74
C CYS A 124 -23.09 -10.65 -1.54
N ARG A 125 -24.29 -11.26 -1.47
CA ARG A 125 -24.41 -12.72 -1.38
C ARG A 125 -23.85 -13.43 -2.61
N HIS A 126 -24.36 -13.07 -3.80
CA HIS A 126 -24.00 -13.72 -5.06
C HIS A 126 -23.13 -12.85 -5.98
N GLY A 127 -22.88 -11.59 -5.60
CA GLY A 127 -22.12 -10.64 -6.44
C GLY A 127 -22.88 -10.10 -7.66
N ILE A 128 -24.21 -10.05 -7.60
CA ILE A 128 -25.08 -9.73 -8.75
C ILE A 128 -25.74 -8.35 -8.57
N GLY A 129 -26.92 -8.28 -7.93
CA GLY A 129 -27.77 -7.09 -7.92
C GLY A 129 -27.21 -5.92 -7.10
N ARG A 130 -27.02 -6.12 -5.79
CA ARG A 130 -26.49 -5.10 -4.86
C ARG A 130 -25.08 -4.64 -5.27
N THR A 131 -24.20 -5.59 -5.59
CA THR A 131 -22.85 -5.34 -6.10
C THR A 131 -22.87 -4.54 -7.40
N GLY A 132 -23.68 -4.96 -8.38
CA GLY A 132 -23.81 -4.25 -9.66
C GLY A 132 -24.33 -2.83 -9.48
N THR A 133 -25.28 -2.63 -8.55
CA THR A 133 -25.81 -1.30 -8.22
C THR A 133 -24.73 -0.41 -7.62
N PHE A 134 -24.01 -0.88 -6.61
CA PHE A 134 -22.97 -0.12 -5.93
C PHE A 134 -21.82 0.25 -6.88
N VAL A 135 -21.29 -0.73 -7.63
CA VAL A 135 -20.20 -0.50 -8.58
C VAL A 135 -20.65 0.41 -9.73
N THR A 136 -21.87 0.28 -10.22
CA THR A 136 -22.38 1.21 -11.24
C THR A 136 -22.47 2.63 -10.69
N SER A 137 -22.92 2.82 -9.45
CA SER A 137 -22.90 4.14 -8.79
C SER A 137 -21.48 4.71 -8.71
N TYR A 138 -20.48 3.89 -8.39
CA TYR A 138 -19.08 4.29 -8.43
C TYR A 138 -18.65 4.78 -9.82
N LEU A 139 -18.96 4.02 -10.87
CA LEU A 139 -18.63 4.43 -12.25
C LEU A 139 -19.30 5.76 -12.62
N LEU A 140 -20.55 5.98 -12.21
CA LEU A 140 -21.26 7.24 -12.41
C LEU A 140 -20.59 8.41 -11.66
N ARG A 141 -20.17 8.17 -10.42
CA ARG A 141 -19.43 9.15 -9.60
C ARG A 141 -18.12 9.57 -10.28
N ARG A 142 -17.43 8.65 -10.95
CA ARG A 142 -16.22 8.90 -11.75
C ARG A 142 -16.51 9.60 -13.09
N GLY A 143 -17.75 10.02 -13.33
CA GLY A 143 -18.16 10.81 -14.48
C GLY A 143 -18.55 10.01 -15.72
N LEU A 144 -18.68 8.68 -15.62
CA LEU A 144 -19.17 7.86 -16.73
C LEU A 144 -20.69 8.03 -16.86
N GLY A 145 -21.18 8.06 -18.09
CA GLY A 145 -22.62 7.94 -18.33
C GLY A 145 -23.13 6.51 -18.10
N LEU A 146 -24.41 6.35 -17.74
CA LEU A 146 -25.06 5.04 -17.48
C LEU A 146 -24.81 4.00 -18.58
N LYS A 147 -24.86 4.40 -19.86
CA LYS A 147 -24.61 3.50 -20.99
C LYS A 147 -23.18 2.97 -21.01
N VAL A 148 -22.20 3.84 -20.75
CA VAL A 148 -20.78 3.47 -20.73
C VAL A 148 -20.47 2.59 -19.51
N ALA A 149 -21.01 2.95 -18.35
CA ALA A 149 -20.91 2.13 -17.14
C ALA A 149 -21.49 0.73 -17.36
N SER A 150 -22.69 0.62 -17.94
CA SER A 150 -23.31 -0.68 -18.27
C SER A 150 -22.47 -1.50 -19.25
N LYS A 151 -21.86 -0.86 -20.25
CA LYS A 151 -20.95 -1.55 -21.19
C LYS A 151 -19.71 -2.10 -20.48
N LYS A 152 -19.15 -1.35 -19.52
CA LYS A 152 -18.00 -1.80 -18.71
C LYS A 152 -18.37 -2.99 -17.82
N MET A 153 -19.58 -3.02 -17.28
CA MET A 153 -20.08 -4.11 -16.44
C MET A 153 -20.56 -5.35 -17.22
N ARG A 154 -20.71 -5.26 -18.55
CA ARG A 154 -21.31 -6.32 -19.40
C ARG A 154 -20.64 -7.70 -19.26
N ASN A 155 -19.33 -7.72 -19.04
CA ASN A 155 -18.57 -8.97 -18.91
C ASN A 155 -18.59 -9.53 -17.48
N THR A 156 -19.38 -8.94 -16.59
CA THR A 156 -19.51 -9.36 -15.19
C THR A 156 -20.93 -9.81 -14.91
N ARG A 157 -21.09 -10.62 -13.86
CA ARG A 157 -22.41 -11.01 -13.35
C ARG A 157 -23.04 -9.91 -12.47
N ALA A 158 -22.28 -8.87 -12.14
CA ALA A 158 -22.68 -7.78 -11.27
C ALA A 158 -23.55 -6.76 -12.03
N THR A 159 -24.82 -7.12 -12.25
CA THR A 159 -25.80 -6.26 -12.92
C THR A 159 -26.97 -5.94 -12.00
N PRO A 160 -27.46 -4.68 -11.96
CA PRO A 160 -28.67 -4.32 -11.23
C PRO A 160 -29.87 -5.17 -11.71
N THR A 161 -30.57 -5.82 -10.77
CA THR A 161 -31.61 -6.81 -11.10
C THR A 161 -33.01 -6.25 -10.99
N ASN A 162 -33.26 -5.26 -10.13
CA ASN A 162 -34.62 -4.82 -9.82
C ASN A 162 -34.89 -3.33 -10.10
N TYR A 163 -36.18 -2.98 -10.10
CA TYR A 163 -36.64 -1.61 -10.39
C TYR A 163 -36.07 -0.57 -9.41
N LEU A 164 -35.99 -0.89 -8.12
CA LEU A 164 -35.48 0.04 -7.10
C LEU A 164 -34.02 0.42 -7.35
N GLN A 165 -33.19 -0.55 -7.71
CA GLN A 165 -31.79 -0.37 -8.06
C GLN A 165 -31.63 0.49 -9.32
N TRP A 166 -32.40 0.20 -10.38
CA TRP A 166 -32.40 1.03 -11.60
C TRP A 166 -32.90 2.46 -11.34
N LYS A 167 -33.91 2.63 -10.49
CA LYS A 167 -34.44 3.93 -10.07
C LYS A 167 -33.37 4.73 -9.32
N LEU A 168 -32.65 4.08 -8.40
CA LEU A 168 -31.53 4.70 -7.68
C LEU A 168 -30.44 5.15 -8.66
N LEU A 169 -29.99 4.30 -9.57
CA LEU A 169 -28.93 4.64 -10.54
C LEU A 169 -29.32 5.79 -11.45
N LYS A 170 -30.58 5.86 -11.90
CA LYS A 170 -31.09 6.99 -12.68
C LYS A 170 -31.11 8.29 -11.86
N LYS A 171 -31.55 8.24 -10.60
CA LYS A 171 -31.53 9.39 -9.70
C LYS A 171 -30.11 9.85 -9.41
N TYR A 172 -29.21 8.91 -9.15
CA TYR A 172 -27.81 9.15 -8.86
C TYR A 172 -27.06 9.75 -10.05
N GLY A 173 -27.19 9.14 -11.24
CA GLY A 173 -26.55 9.66 -12.45
C GLY A 173 -26.98 11.08 -12.84
N LYS A 174 -28.23 11.48 -12.52
CA LYS A 174 -28.68 12.87 -12.66
C LYS A 174 -28.00 13.81 -11.68
N LYS A 175 -27.73 13.36 -10.45
CA LYS A 175 -27.05 14.14 -9.40
C LYS A 175 -25.55 14.27 -9.66
N SER A 176 -24.87 13.18 -10.00
CA SER A 176 -23.41 13.17 -10.24
C SER A 176 -23.00 13.87 -11.53
N GLY A 177 -23.89 13.95 -12.51
CA GLY A 177 -23.59 14.54 -13.82
C GLY A 177 -22.65 13.66 -14.66
N VAL A 178 -22.26 14.16 -15.83
CA VAL A 178 -21.32 13.49 -16.75
C VAL A 178 -20.19 14.45 -17.08
N LEU A 179 -18.96 13.94 -17.08
CA LEU A 179 -17.80 14.74 -17.49
C LEU A 179 -17.89 15.08 -18.98
N LYS A 180 -17.90 16.39 -19.31
CA LYS A 180 -18.01 16.90 -20.68
C LYS A 180 -16.68 17.35 -21.28
N VAL A 181 -15.72 17.74 -20.43
CA VAL A 181 -14.47 18.40 -20.85
C VAL A 181 -13.37 17.39 -21.21
N ARG A 182 -13.30 16.25 -20.51
CA ARG A 182 -12.31 15.19 -20.73
C ARG A 182 -12.99 13.83 -20.66
N GLN A 183 -12.38 12.84 -21.30
CA GLN A 183 -12.83 11.46 -21.17
C GLN A 183 -12.70 11.01 -19.70
N PRO A 184 -13.75 10.44 -19.10
CA PRO A 184 -13.68 9.93 -17.73
C PRO A 184 -12.68 8.77 -17.65
N SER A 185 -11.78 8.81 -16.67
CA SER A 185 -10.84 7.73 -16.36
C SER A 185 -11.14 7.16 -14.98
N LEU A 186 -11.23 5.83 -14.91
CA LEU A 186 -11.43 5.09 -13.67
C LEU A 186 -10.14 4.95 -12.87
N GLU A 187 -9.01 4.98 -13.55
CA GLU A 187 -7.68 4.87 -12.95
C GLU A 187 -6.97 6.22 -13.07
N ALA A 188 -6.27 6.61 -12.00
CA ALA A 188 -5.29 7.67 -12.09
C ALA A 188 -4.11 7.12 -12.91
N ARG A 189 -3.70 7.81 -13.98
CA ARG A 189 -2.47 7.44 -14.67
C ARG A 189 -1.32 7.81 -13.74
N ASN A 190 -0.68 6.82 -13.14
CA ASN A 190 0.59 7.03 -12.46
C ASN A 190 1.60 7.43 -13.54
N VAL A 191 2.04 8.69 -13.50
CA VAL A 191 3.03 9.23 -14.46
C VAL A 191 4.37 8.49 -14.29
N VAL A 192 4.63 8.00 -13.07
CA VAL A 192 5.84 7.25 -12.71
C VAL A 192 5.44 5.95 -12.03
N ASP A 193 5.98 4.84 -12.51
CA ASP A 193 5.83 3.54 -11.86
C ASP A 193 6.87 3.39 -10.74
N LEU A 194 6.41 3.55 -9.49
CA LEU A 194 7.27 3.44 -8.31
C LEU A 194 7.66 1.99 -7.97
N SER A 195 7.01 0.99 -8.58
CA SER A 195 7.24 -0.43 -8.23
C SER A 195 8.67 -0.89 -8.50
N VAL A 196 9.31 -0.36 -9.54
CA VAL A 196 10.71 -0.66 -9.90
C VAL A 196 11.64 -0.24 -8.76
N TYR A 197 11.50 0.99 -8.27
CA TYR A 197 12.34 1.51 -7.19
C TYR A 197 12.05 0.84 -5.85
N PHE A 198 10.80 0.44 -5.62
CA PHE A 198 10.44 -0.36 -4.44
C PHE A 198 11.09 -1.74 -4.48
N SER A 199 11.14 -2.39 -5.64
CA SER A 199 11.84 -3.68 -5.81
C SER A 199 13.34 -3.58 -5.50
N ASP A 200 14.00 -2.52 -5.96
CA ASP A 200 15.42 -2.28 -5.67
C ASP A 200 15.65 -2.06 -4.16
N TYR A 201 14.78 -1.26 -3.53
CA TYR A 201 14.84 -0.99 -2.10
C TYR A 201 14.50 -2.23 -1.24
N GLU A 202 13.52 -3.03 -1.64
CA GLU A 202 13.16 -4.29 -0.99
C GLU A 202 14.30 -5.31 -1.08
N SER A 203 15.00 -5.38 -2.22
CA SER A 203 16.18 -6.24 -2.39
C SER A 203 17.30 -5.85 -1.44
N LEU A 204 17.52 -4.55 -1.24
CA LEU A 204 18.47 -4.04 -0.25
C LEU A 204 18.04 -4.40 1.18
N ILE A 205 16.76 -4.25 1.52
CA ILE A 205 16.22 -4.66 2.82
C ILE A 205 16.46 -6.16 3.06
N GLN A 206 16.15 -7.02 2.09
CA GLN A 206 16.32 -8.46 2.21
C GLN A 206 17.77 -8.84 2.49
N LYS A 207 18.71 -8.26 1.74
CA LYS A 207 20.15 -8.44 1.96
C LYS A 207 20.57 -8.05 3.39
N ILE A 208 20.09 -6.90 3.86
CA ILE A 208 20.40 -6.42 5.22
C ILE A 208 19.79 -7.34 6.28
N ASP A 209 18.55 -7.78 6.10
CA ASP A 209 17.91 -8.71 7.04
C ASP A 209 18.63 -10.07 7.08
N GLU A 210 19.20 -10.54 5.97
CA GLU A 210 20.06 -11.73 5.91
C GLU A 210 21.41 -11.53 6.63
N ASP A 211 22.10 -10.42 6.35
CA ASP A 211 23.37 -10.08 6.99
C ASP A 211 23.21 -9.92 8.52
N MET A 212 22.11 -9.32 8.96
CA MET A 212 21.77 -9.18 10.38
C MET A 212 21.44 -10.53 11.03
N LYS A 213 20.74 -11.43 10.32
CA LYS A 213 20.50 -12.79 10.80
C LYS A 213 21.80 -13.56 10.99
N ASN A 214 22.75 -13.43 10.06
CA ASN A 214 24.05 -14.08 10.14
C ASN A 214 24.92 -13.51 11.29
N THR A 215 24.94 -12.20 11.45
CA THR A 215 25.71 -11.52 12.53
C THR A 215 25.16 -11.84 13.93
N SER A 216 23.84 -12.00 14.06
CA SER A 216 23.21 -12.39 15.34
C SER A 216 23.53 -13.82 15.80
N LYS A 217 23.95 -14.71 14.89
CA LYS A 217 24.42 -16.06 15.24
C LYS A 217 25.84 -16.04 15.79
N THR A 218 26.64 -15.04 15.43
CA THR A 218 28.04 -14.92 15.86
C THR A 218 28.23 -14.02 17.08
N ASN A 219 27.34 -13.05 17.31
CA ASN A 219 27.38 -12.13 18.45
C ASN A 219 26.02 -12.02 19.13
N THR A 220 25.92 -12.49 20.38
CA THR A 220 24.71 -12.49 21.22
C THR A 220 24.33 -11.12 21.80
N SER A 221 25.08 -10.04 21.52
CA SER A 221 24.90 -8.72 22.15
C SER A 221 24.11 -7.70 21.32
N ILE A 222 23.79 -7.98 20.04
CA ILE A 222 23.05 -7.04 19.18
C ILE A 222 21.55 -7.24 19.41
N LYS A 223 20.94 -6.34 20.19
CA LYS A 223 19.49 -6.35 20.46
C LYS A 223 18.70 -6.16 19.17
N LYS A 224 17.76 -7.07 18.88
CA LYS A 224 16.87 -6.95 17.72
C LYS A 224 15.77 -5.94 18.01
N CYS A 225 15.70 -4.88 17.21
CA CYS A 225 14.61 -3.91 17.25
C CYS A 225 13.26 -4.63 17.03
N GLY A 226 12.27 -4.33 17.89
CA GLY A 226 10.83 -4.54 17.70
C GLY A 226 10.23 -5.92 18.02
N LEU A 227 11.04 -6.97 18.22
CA LEU A 227 10.58 -8.25 18.79
C LEU A 227 11.05 -8.46 20.23
N GLU A 228 12.25 -7.96 20.57
CA GLU A 228 12.91 -8.16 21.87
C GLU A 228 13.15 -6.85 22.63
N SER A 229 13.24 -5.71 21.94
CA SER A 229 13.39 -4.38 22.56
C SER A 229 12.61 -3.28 21.82
N SER A 230 12.21 -2.24 22.57
CA SER A 230 11.54 -1.03 22.04
C SER A 230 12.46 0.21 22.05
N GLU A 231 13.75 0.03 22.31
CA GLU A 231 14.74 1.11 22.44
C GLU A 231 14.90 1.90 21.13
N CYS A 232 14.86 1.22 19.97
CA CYS A 232 14.88 1.86 18.65
C CYS A 232 13.72 2.85 18.43
N CYS A 233 12.58 2.67 19.12
CA CYS A 233 11.40 3.52 18.96
C CYS A 233 11.53 4.89 19.64
N PHE A 234 12.58 5.13 20.42
CA PHE A 234 12.84 6.41 21.09
C PHE A 234 13.95 7.22 20.45
N GLN A 235 14.52 6.75 19.34
CA GLN A 235 15.64 7.41 18.69
C GLN A 235 15.13 8.32 17.55
N TYR A 236 15.65 9.55 17.52
CA TYR A 236 15.50 10.43 16.36
C TYR A 236 16.48 10.03 15.26
N PHE A 237 15.99 9.92 14.03
CA PHE A 237 16.81 9.72 12.84
C PHE A 237 16.11 10.31 11.63
N ASP A 238 16.90 10.62 10.61
CA ASP A 238 16.41 11.05 9.32
C ASP A 238 16.46 9.90 8.31
N LEU A 239 15.61 10.02 7.31
CA LEU A 239 15.39 9.08 6.24
C LEU A 239 15.66 9.75 4.89
N HIS A 240 16.09 8.94 3.93
CA HIS A 240 16.25 9.37 2.54
C HIS A 240 14.92 9.31 1.80
N LEU A 241 14.86 9.96 0.63
CA LEU A 241 13.64 10.09 -0.17
C LEU A 241 12.96 8.73 -0.45
N ILE A 242 13.71 7.71 -0.89
CA ILE A 242 13.12 6.38 -1.14
C ILE A 242 12.52 5.76 0.10
N GLU A 243 13.19 5.86 1.25
CA GLU A 243 12.72 5.27 2.51
C GLU A 243 11.39 5.88 2.94
N ILE A 244 11.22 7.19 2.76
CA ILE A 244 10.00 7.92 3.13
C ILE A 244 8.86 7.64 2.17
N ILE A 245 9.13 7.66 0.86
CA ILE A 245 8.12 7.34 -0.15
C ILE A 245 7.62 5.91 0.06
N TYR A 246 8.55 4.97 0.27
CA TYR A 246 8.22 3.57 0.55
C TYR A 246 7.41 3.44 1.84
N LEU A 247 7.89 4.02 2.95
CA LEU A 247 7.20 3.95 4.24
C LEU A 247 5.80 4.57 4.18
N SER A 248 5.65 5.74 3.55
CA SER A 248 4.36 6.40 3.37
C SER A 248 3.42 5.54 2.52
N ASN A 249 3.92 4.93 1.43
CA ASN A 249 3.14 4.01 0.61
C ASN A 249 2.68 2.79 1.41
N MET A 250 3.55 2.19 2.22
CA MET A 250 3.22 1.03 3.04
C MET A 250 2.23 1.38 4.16
N ILE A 251 2.40 2.52 4.84
CA ILE A 251 1.43 3.03 5.84
C ILE A 251 0.04 3.13 5.20
N ASN A 252 -0.03 3.74 4.02
CA ASN A 252 -1.27 3.98 3.32
C ASN A 252 -1.93 2.68 2.84
N ARG A 253 -1.16 1.69 2.38
CA ARG A 253 -1.68 0.43 1.84
C ARG A 253 -2.00 -0.63 2.90
N ILE A 254 -1.19 -0.72 3.95
CA ILE A 254 -1.26 -1.81 4.94
C ILE A 254 -2.12 -1.44 6.14
N LEU A 255 -2.09 -0.18 6.60
CA LEU A 255 -2.85 0.18 7.79
C LEU A 255 -4.33 0.46 7.45
N PRO A 256 -5.27 -0.07 8.26
CA PRO A 256 -6.67 0.36 8.22
C PRO A 256 -6.82 1.85 8.54
N ILE A 257 -7.88 2.48 8.04
CA ILE A 257 -8.16 3.90 8.25
C ILE A 257 -8.09 4.36 9.73
N ASP A 258 -8.66 3.57 10.65
CA ASP A 258 -8.69 3.92 12.08
C ASP A 258 -7.28 4.00 12.67
N LEU A 259 -6.46 2.98 12.37
CA LEU A 259 -5.09 2.89 12.86
C LEU A 259 -4.20 3.95 12.18
N ARG A 260 -4.39 4.21 10.89
CA ARG A 260 -3.67 5.26 10.16
C ARG A 260 -3.97 6.63 10.77
N THR A 261 -5.23 6.93 11.08
CA THR A 261 -5.64 8.19 11.73
C THR A 261 -5.02 8.32 13.12
N GLU A 262 -5.04 7.26 13.92
CA GLU A 262 -4.38 7.20 15.24
C GLU A 262 -2.88 7.52 15.14
N VAL A 263 -2.19 6.88 14.20
CA VAL A 263 -0.75 7.02 13.99
C VAL A 263 -0.39 8.42 13.46
N ILE A 264 -1.20 9.00 12.56
CA ILE A 264 -1.02 10.38 12.08
C ILE A 264 -1.15 11.38 13.22
N HIS A 265 -2.16 11.23 14.09
CA HIS A 265 -2.34 12.10 15.24
C HIS A 265 -1.12 12.07 16.17
N LYS A 266 -0.62 10.86 16.50
CA LYS A 266 0.60 10.69 17.30
C LYS A 266 1.82 11.33 16.63
N ALA A 267 1.93 11.24 15.31
CA ALA A 267 3.02 11.89 14.57
C ALA A 267 2.97 13.41 14.68
N LEU A 268 1.78 14.01 14.63
CA LEU A 268 1.61 15.45 14.81
C LEU A 268 1.95 15.92 16.23
N GLU A 269 1.59 15.14 17.26
CA GLU A 269 1.96 15.42 18.65
C GLU A 269 3.47 15.30 18.87
N ALA A 270 4.08 14.24 18.35
CA ALA A 270 5.53 14.04 18.42
C ALA A 270 6.29 15.13 17.63
N ASP A 271 5.75 15.56 16.49
CA ASP A 271 6.33 16.64 15.68
C ASP A 271 6.30 17.98 16.43
N LYS A 272 5.21 18.27 17.14
CA LYS A 272 5.12 19.46 18.00
C LYS A 272 6.21 19.43 19.08
N LYS A 273 6.35 18.32 19.81
CA LYS A 273 7.41 18.16 20.83
C LYS A 273 8.80 18.30 20.24
N THR A 274 9.03 17.72 19.06
CA THR A 274 10.32 17.80 18.36
C THR A 274 10.65 19.23 17.96
N ARG A 275 9.66 20.01 17.48
CA ARG A 275 9.84 21.44 17.17
C ARG A 275 10.14 22.28 18.41
N ASP A 276 9.42 22.05 19.51
CA ASP A 276 9.66 22.74 20.78
C ASP A 276 11.05 22.38 21.36
N LEU A 277 11.53 21.16 21.13
CA LEU A 277 12.89 20.74 21.47
C LEU A 277 13.94 21.44 20.58
N LYS A 278 13.74 21.47 19.26
CA LYS A 278 14.63 22.18 18.34
C LYS A 278 14.73 23.67 18.69
N ALA A 279 13.62 24.32 19.00
CA ALA A 279 13.60 25.73 19.41
C ALA A 279 14.43 25.99 20.68
N ARG A 280 14.25 25.15 21.73
CA ARG A 280 15.04 25.25 22.97
C ARG A 280 16.53 24.99 22.76
N LEU A 281 16.91 24.11 21.84
CA LEU A 281 18.31 23.87 21.51
C LEU A 281 18.92 25.05 20.75
N PHE A 282 18.15 25.64 19.84
CA PHE A 282 18.55 26.84 19.11
C PHE A 282 18.77 28.03 20.04
N GLU A 283 17.89 28.24 21.03
CA GLU A 283 18.06 29.26 22.07
C GLU A 283 19.33 29.06 22.92
N LYS A 284 19.79 27.81 23.07
CA LYS A 284 21.04 27.45 23.77
C LYS A 284 22.28 27.57 22.88
N GLY A 285 22.15 28.04 21.64
CA GLY A 285 23.25 28.23 20.70
C GLY A 285 23.66 26.98 19.92
N TYR A 286 22.87 25.90 19.97
CA TYR A 286 23.09 24.70 19.17
C TYR A 286 22.22 24.76 17.91
N ASP A 287 22.82 24.59 16.73
CA ASP A 287 22.08 24.42 15.48
C ASP A 287 21.70 22.93 15.30
N PRO A 288 20.42 22.55 15.52
CA PRO A 288 19.99 21.15 15.49
C PRO A 288 20.00 20.53 14.09
N ASP A 289 20.09 21.37 13.05
CA ASP A 289 20.13 20.90 11.66
C ASP A 289 21.58 20.67 11.18
N ARG A 290 22.57 21.34 11.80
CA ARG A 290 24.01 21.06 11.60
C ARG A 290 24.58 19.99 12.54
N ASP A 291 24.25 20.02 13.83
CA ASP A 291 24.70 19.01 14.80
C ASP A 291 23.52 18.28 15.44
N LYS A 292 23.27 17.07 14.93
CA LYS A 292 22.13 16.23 15.32
C LYS A 292 22.40 15.43 16.61
N LYS A 293 23.63 15.39 17.14
CA LYS A 293 23.94 14.61 18.35
C LYS A 293 23.17 15.12 19.56
N ALA A 294 23.22 16.43 19.79
CA ALA A 294 22.48 17.08 20.88
C ALA A 294 20.96 16.85 20.75
N LEU A 295 20.42 16.87 19.52
CA LEU A 295 19.01 16.59 19.27
C LEU A 295 18.65 15.14 19.64
N ILE A 296 19.45 14.16 19.23
CA ILE A 296 19.20 12.74 19.51
C ILE A 296 19.21 12.46 21.02
N GLU A 297 20.19 12.99 21.75
CA GLU A 297 20.31 12.79 23.21
C GLU A 297 19.10 13.36 23.96
N ASN A 298 18.70 14.59 23.63
CA ASN A 298 17.54 15.21 24.28
C ASN A 298 16.23 14.54 23.87
N TYR A 299 16.12 14.06 22.62
CA TYR A 299 14.95 13.33 22.16
C TYR A 299 14.74 12.02 22.95
N ILE A 300 15.83 11.29 23.22
CA ILE A 300 15.82 10.10 24.09
C ILE A 300 15.45 10.49 25.53
N GLY A 301 16.01 11.58 26.05
CA GLY A 301 15.71 12.09 27.40
C GLY A 301 14.24 12.47 27.60
N GLU A 302 13.60 13.07 26.60
CA GLU A 302 12.17 13.39 26.62
C GLU A 302 11.26 12.19 26.35
N LYS A 303 11.83 11.02 26.05
CA LYS A 303 11.13 9.76 25.79
C LYS A 303 10.03 9.92 24.73
N ILE A 304 10.32 10.66 23.66
CA ILE A 304 9.39 10.82 22.54
C ILE A 304 9.30 9.48 21.81
N LEU A 305 8.11 8.90 21.78
CA LEU A 305 7.86 7.57 21.21
C LEU A 305 7.55 7.67 19.71
N CYS A 306 8.07 6.72 18.94
CA CYS A 306 7.72 6.51 17.54
C CYS A 306 6.19 6.38 17.34
N PRO A 307 5.58 7.13 16.41
CA PRO A 307 4.13 7.08 16.15
C PRO A 307 3.63 5.69 15.73
N LEU A 308 4.50 4.89 15.11
CA LEU A 308 4.20 3.53 14.65
C LEU A 308 4.24 2.49 15.78
N SER A 309 4.59 2.89 17.01
CA SER A 309 4.62 2.01 18.17
C SER A 309 3.24 1.94 18.85
N LYS A 310 2.68 0.73 18.93
CA LYS A 310 1.46 0.43 19.69
C LYS A 310 1.75 -0.68 20.69
N LYS A 311 1.58 -0.39 21.98
CA LYS A 311 1.97 -1.30 23.08
C LYS A 311 3.42 -1.80 22.96
N TYR A 312 4.35 -0.91 22.60
CA TYR A 312 5.77 -1.21 22.39
C TYR A 312 6.08 -2.19 21.25
N ARG A 313 5.13 -2.39 20.33
CA ARG A 313 5.33 -3.16 19.09
C ARG A 313 5.10 -2.27 17.88
N CYS A 314 5.92 -2.41 16.85
CA CYS A 314 5.76 -1.64 15.62
C CYS A 314 4.58 -2.17 14.80
N CYS A 315 3.65 -1.28 14.41
CA CYS A 315 2.53 -1.62 13.55
C CYS A 315 2.94 -2.00 12.11
N LEU A 316 4.12 -1.54 11.65
CA LEU A 316 4.71 -1.85 10.35
C LEU A 316 6.07 -2.53 10.54
N PHE A 317 6.10 -3.62 11.30
CA PHE A 317 7.35 -4.32 11.60
C PHE A 317 8.03 -4.87 10.34
N GLU A 318 7.30 -5.48 9.40
CA GLU A 318 7.90 -6.00 8.16
C GLU A 318 8.43 -4.86 7.27
N TYR A 319 7.77 -3.70 7.31
CA TYR A 319 8.06 -2.57 6.42
C TYR A 319 8.84 -1.43 7.11
N ARG A 320 9.55 -1.70 8.22
CA ARG A 320 10.38 -0.68 8.88
C ARG A 320 11.41 -0.09 7.89
N PRO A 321 11.92 1.12 8.12
CA PRO A 321 13.10 1.63 7.43
C PRO A 321 14.37 0.82 7.70
N ILE A 322 15.39 1.01 6.86
CA ILE A 322 16.72 0.39 7.05
C ILE A 322 17.36 0.89 8.34
N ARG A 323 17.19 2.17 8.68
CA ARG A 323 17.70 2.74 9.94
C ARG A 323 17.20 2.02 11.18
N CYS A 324 15.96 1.54 11.20
CA CYS A 324 15.44 0.74 12.31
C CYS A 324 16.04 -0.68 12.35
N ARG A 325 16.50 -1.24 11.22
CA ARG A 325 17.13 -2.57 11.14
C ARG A 325 18.57 -2.56 11.62
N LEU A 326 19.29 -1.48 11.30
CA LEU A 326 20.69 -1.29 11.64
C LEU A 326 20.90 -0.75 13.06
N TYR A 327 19.85 -0.71 13.89
CA TYR A 327 19.98 -0.26 15.28
C TYR A 327 21.00 -1.12 16.04
N GLY A 328 22.05 -0.48 16.58
CA GLY A 328 23.12 -1.15 17.32
C GLY A 328 24.27 -1.71 16.45
N VAL A 329 24.31 -1.42 15.15
CA VAL A 329 25.40 -1.81 14.23
C VAL A 329 26.48 -0.71 14.19
N SER A 330 27.73 -1.09 13.89
CA SER A 330 28.87 -0.18 13.75
C SER A 330 28.77 0.75 12.54
N GLU A 331 29.38 1.94 12.64
CA GLU A 331 29.26 3.04 11.68
C GLU A 331 29.76 2.71 10.25
N ASN A 332 30.85 1.95 10.09
CA ASN A 332 31.42 1.66 8.77
C ASN A 332 30.47 0.91 7.81
N THR A 333 29.66 -0.03 8.34
CA THR A 333 28.68 -0.77 7.54
C THR A 333 27.53 0.13 7.09
N VAL A 334 27.23 1.15 7.90
CA VAL A 334 26.12 2.07 7.67
C VAL A 334 26.43 3.00 6.49
N ASP A 335 27.69 3.42 6.32
CA ASP A 335 28.08 4.34 5.24
C ASP A 335 27.96 3.72 3.84
N LEU A 336 28.38 2.47 3.67
CA LEU A 336 28.23 1.76 2.39
C LEU A 336 26.76 1.62 1.97
N ILE A 337 25.89 1.34 2.95
CA ILE A 337 24.45 1.20 2.74
C ILE A 337 23.84 2.56 2.37
N ASN A 338 24.28 3.66 3.01
CA ASN A 338 23.77 5.00 2.70
C ASN A 338 24.02 5.41 1.27
N ASN A 339 25.19 5.08 0.70
CA ASN A 339 25.49 5.38 -0.70
C ASN A 339 24.50 4.68 -1.65
N THR A 340 24.18 3.42 -1.36
CA THR A 340 23.21 2.65 -2.17
C THR A 340 21.80 3.24 -2.05
N ILE A 341 21.38 3.62 -0.84
CA ILE A 341 20.08 4.28 -0.61
C ILE A 341 20.01 5.63 -1.33
N PHE A 342 21.12 6.38 -1.33
CA PHE A 342 21.23 7.66 -2.01
C PHE A 342 21.07 7.51 -3.53
N ASP A 343 21.73 6.51 -4.13
CA ASP A 343 21.60 6.23 -5.56
C ASP A 343 20.16 5.90 -5.96
N ILE A 344 19.46 5.07 -5.19
CA ILE A 344 18.04 4.77 -5.43
C ILE A 344 17.20 6.05 -5.27
N SER A 345 17.48 6.85 -4.23
CA SER A 345 16.78 8.13 -4.00
C SER A 345 16.96 9.11 -5.14
N ARG A 346 18.16 9.20 -5.72
CA ARG A 346 18.46 10.05 -6.88
C ARG A 346 17.68 9.59 -8.11
N ASN A 347 17.59 8.28 -8.35
CA ASN A 347 16.86 7.73 -9.49
C ASN A 347 15.34 7.98 -9.37
N VAL A 348 14.78 7.82 -8.16
CA VAL A 348 13.36 8.11 -7.88
C VAL A 348 13.08 9.60 -8.04
N PHE A 349 13.97 10.45 -7.52
CA PHE A 349 13.85 11.90 -7.66
C PHE A 349 13.81 12.29 -9.14
N PHE A 350 14.77 11.81 -9.93
CA PHE A 350 14.83 12.07 -11.37
C PHE A 350 13.57 11.60 -12.11
N ALA A 351 13.01 10.45 -11.75
CA ALA A 351 11.77 9.97 -12.36
C ALA A 351 10.57 10.87 -12.05
N LEU A 352 10.52 11.46 -10.85
CA LEU A 352 9.43 12.33 -10.41
C LEU A 352 9.57 13.78 -10.91
N SER A 353 10.79 14.32 -10.94
CA SER A 353 11.04 15.74 -11.24
C SER A 353 11.62 16.00 -12.63
N GLY A 354 12.25 15.01 -13.27
CA GLY A 354 13.05 15.18 -14.48
C GLY A 354 14.42 15.81 -14.26
N SER A 355 14.81 16.08 -13.01
CA SER A 355 16.10 16.68 -12.62
C SER A 355 16.89 15.77 -11.70
N PHE A 356 18.22 15.90 -11.69
CA PHE A 356 19.07 15.12 -10.78
C PHE A 356 19.11 15.76 -9.40
N LEU A 357 19.10 14.92 -8.36
CA LEU A 357 19.33 15.35 -6.98
C LEU A 357 20.81 15.69 -6.81
N GLU A 358 21.12 16.96 -6.50
CA GLU A 358 22.47 17.42 -6.19
C GLU A 358 22.94 16.93 -4.80
N GLU A 359 24.23 17.10 -4.48
CA GLU A 359 24.89 16.55 -3.28
C GLU A 359 24.24 16.95 -1.93
N LYS A 360 23.36 17.96 -1.91
CA LYS A 360 22.51 18.24 -0.75
C LYS A 360 21.41 17.19 -0.64
N THR A 361 21.67 16.14 0.13
CA THR A 361 20.71 15.10 0.47
C THR A 361 19.48 15.70 1.14
N MET A 362 18.30 15.60 0.51
CA MET A 362 17.04 15.83 1.21
C MET A 362 16.88 14.78 2.31
N SER A 363 16.92 15.24 3.57
CA SER A 363 16.69 14.39 4.73
C SER A 363 15.34 14.73 5.35
N PHE A 364 14.54 13.72 5.71
CA PHE A 364 13.27 13.95 6.37
C PHE A 364 13.14 13.07 7.61
N SER A 365 12.39 13.55 8.59
CA SER A 365 12.15 12.80 9.81
C SER A 365 11.13 11.68 9.56
N LEU A 366 11.15 10.65 10.41
CA LEU A 366 10.09 9.64 10.44
C LEU A 366 8.69 10.27 10.59
N LEU A 367 8.59 11.36 11.35
CA LEU A 367 7.33 12.06 11.59
C LEU A 367 6.77 12.71 10.32
N ASP A 368 7.65 13.19 9.43
CA ASP A 368 7.25 13.72 8.12
C ASP A 368 6.65 12.65 7.22
N ALA A 369 7.22 11.43 7.24
CA ALA A 369 6.73 10.30 6.45
C ALA A 369 5.33 9.86 6.89
N VAL A 370 5.13 9.77 8.20
CA VAL A 370 3.85 9.36 8.79
C VAL A 370 2.77 10.43 8.62
N SER A 371 3.09 11.70 8.83
CA SER A 371 2.14 12.81 8.73
C SER A 371 1.86 13.27 7.29
N GLY A 372 2.68 12.85 6.32
CA GLY A 372 2.61 13.30 4.93
C GLY A 372 3.25 14.67 4.66
N LYS A 373 3.82 15.33 5.69
CA LYS A 373 4.50 16.64 5.55
C LYS A 373 5.72 16.59 4.63
N PHE A 374 6.28 15.41 4.38
CA PHE A 374 7.40 15.26 3.45
C PHE A 374 7.06 15.76 2.02
N VAL A 375 5.79 15.67 1.60
CA VAL A 375 5.34 16.15 0.28
C VAL A 375 5.55 17.66 0.15
N GLN A 376 5.22 18.41 1.21
CA GLN A 376 5.45 19.86 1.25
C GLN A 376 6.95 20.18 1.15
N LYS A 377 7.78 19.47 1.91
CA LYS A 377 9.25 19.63 1.87
C LYS A 377 9.82 19.32 0.48
N TYR A 378 9.31 18.27 -0.17
CA TYR A 378 9.69 17.90 -1.53
C TYR A 378 9.38 19.02 -2.53
N PHE A 379 8.17 19.59 -2.50
CA PHE A 379 7.81 20.69 -3.41
C PHE A 379 8.58 21.99 -3.12
N TYR A 380 8.89 22.29 -1.85
CA TYR A 380 9.75 23.42 -1.53
C TYR A 380 11.16 23.25 -2.07
N TYR A 381 11.70 22.04 -2.01
CA TYR A 381 12.99 21.74 -2.62
C TYR A 381 12.95 21.89 -4.15
N LEU A 382 11.91 21.38 -4.81
CA LEU A 382 11.73 21.59 -6.25
C LEU A 382 11.66 23.07 -6.62
N ALA A 383 10.90 23.87 -5.86
CA ALA A 383 10.81 25.30 -6.10
C ALA A 383 12.16 26.02 -5.92
N SER A 384 13.02 25.57 -4.99
CA SER A 384 14.36 26.14 -4.85
C SER A 384 15.30 25.82 -6.02
N LEU A 385 15.11 24.68 -6.69
CA LEU A 385 15.89 24.31 -7.87
C LEU A 385 15.53 25.12 -9.12
N GLU A 386 14.30 25.64 -9.21
CA GLU A 386 13.89 26.51 -10.33
C GLU A 386 14.39 27.95 -10.18
N THR A 387 14.83 28.33 -8.96
CA THR A 387 15.34 29.67 -8.66
C THR A 387 16.87 29.81 -8.76
N GLU A 388 17.58 28.69 -8.92
CA GLU A 388 19.02 28.62 -9.22
C GLU A 388 19.23 28.44 -10.72
#